data_AF-A0A1I5AWL6-F1
#
_entry.id   AF-A0A1I5AWL6-F1
#
_cell.length_a   1.000
_cell.length_b   1.000
_cell.length_c   1.000
_cell.angle_alpha   90.00
_cell.angle_beta   90.00
_cell.angle_gamma   90.00
#
_symmetry.space_group_name_H-M   'P 1'
#
loop_
_entity.id
_entity.type
_entity.pdbx_description
1 polymer ?
#
loop_
_entity_poly.entity_id
_entity_poly.type
_entity_poly.pdbx_seq_one_letter_code
_entity_poly.pdbx_strand_id
1 'polypeptide(L)'
;MKNFFLFIAYFMTSFLFAQKIATIKKMPVYFGCESFSERKDLISCLNKNLNNDVQKEIEFFSNIADYLHIETAQSKLSFVINKEGDFSDISADGANPIFNSVAMSSLILLQNKMNRAEVHIQPGKDEKNDPTNVHLNLPVRYEAVSKDNDFDKFPAFERVLFTLKTDDETIEVRIDKDFTIRTIGNNGNREYFLGSYSNLFEMASVDPYATAFENAFKTGLINVTKGKVDDKEYQIQIKNFFENDANANVSILVFREENGTWAEYYEYKTKKEFNQSKFAQLTYR
;
A
#
# COMPACT_ATOMS: atom_id res chain seq x y z
N MET A 1 -15.71 24.29 1.75
CA MET A 1 -16.72 23.75 0.82
C MET A 1 -16.45 22.26 0.69
N LYS A 2 -17.44 21.42 1.04
CA LYS A 2 -17.32 19.96 1.01
C LYS A 2 -17.37 19.50 -0.44
N ASN A 3 -16.24 19.09 -1.01
CA ASN A 3 -16.22 18.43 -2.31
C ASN A 3 -16.51 16.95 -2.10
N PHE A 4 -17.66 16.53 -2.59
CA PHE A 4 -18.08 15.15 -2.66
C PHE A 4 -17.13 14.40 -3.61
N PHE A 5 -16.45 13.38 -3.10
CA PHE A 5 -15.60 12.48 -3.89
C PHE A 5 -16.49 11.74 -4.91
N LEU A 6 -16.25 12.00 -6.19
CA LEU A 6 -16.96 11.35 -7.29
C LEU A 6 -16.03 10.29 -7.87
N PHE A 7 -16.09 9.08 -7.29
CA PHE A 7 -15.44 7.90 -7.83
C PHE A 7 -16.16 7.50 -9.12
N ILE A 8 -15.55 7.80 -10.27
CA ILE A 8 -15.98 7.21 -11.54
C ILE A 8 -15.34 5.82 -11.61
N ALA A 9 -16.02 4.84 -11.03
CA ALA A 9 -15.73 3.43 -11.22
C ALA A 9 -16.07 3.06 -12.67
N TYR A 10 -15.10 3.18 -13.58
CA TYR A 10 -15.20 2.54 -14.89
C TYR A 10 -15.14 1.02 -14.65
N PHE A 11 -16.32 0.38 -14.57
CA PHE A 11 -16.50 -1.07 -14.58
C PHE A 11 -16.07 -1.61 -15.96
N MET A 12 -14.76 -1.63 -16.22
CA MET A 12 -14.20 -2.53 -17.23
C MET A 12 -14.22 -3.92 -16.61
N THR A 13 -14.94 -4.83 -17.25
CA THR A 13 -15.16 -6.22 -16.82
C THR A 13 -13.84 -6.93 -16.52
N SER A 14 -13.41 -6.91 -15.27
CA SER A 14 -12.31 -7.73 -14.75
C SER A 14 -12.81 -9.16 -14.62
N PHE A 15 -12.64 -9.95 -15.68
CA PHE A 15 -12.90 -11.38 -15.62
C PHE A 15 -11.83 -12.04 -14.73
N LEU A 16 -12.23 -12.51 -13.54
CA LEU A 16 -11.43 -13.50 -12.81
C LEU A 16 -11.42 -14.78 -13.62
N PHE A 17 -10.25 -15.19 -14.13
CA PHE A 17 -10.08 -16.52 -14.70
C PHE A 17 -9.66 -17.49 -13.58
N ALA A 18 -10.59 -18.33 -13.12
CA ALA A 18 -10.25 -19.49 -12.31
C ALA A 18 -9.55 -20.52 -13.21
N GLN A 19 -8.29 -20.87 -12.95
CA GLN A 19 -7.48 -21.71 -13.85
C GLN A 19 -7.32 -23.18 -13.42
N LYS A 20 -8.07 -23.66 -12.43
CA LYS A 20 -8.26 -25.10 -12.15
C LYS A 20 -9.74 -25.41 -11.92
N ILE A 21 -10.53 -25.35 -12.99
CA ILE A 21 -12.00 -25.48 -12.95
C ILE A 21 -12.47 -26.95 -13.01
N ALA A 22 -11.66 -27.89 -13.49
CA ALA A 22 -12.12 -29.23 -13.87
C ALA A 22 -12.64 -30.11 -12.72
N THR A 23 -12.48 -29.72 -11.46
CA THR A 23 -12.89 -30.51 -10.28
C THR A 23 -13.83 -29.76 -9.32
N ILE A 24 -14.32 -28.57 -9.67
CA ILE A 24 -15.17 -27.75 -8.80
C ILE A 24 -16.61 -27.78 -9.31
N LYS A 25 -17.47 -28.42 -8.53
CA LYS A 25 -18.91 -28.52 -8.78
C LYS A 25 -19.67 -27.28 -8.31
N LYS A 26 -19.31 -26.74 -7.14
CA LYS A 26 -19.91 -25.52 -6.58
C LYS A 26 -18.84 -24.49 -6.26
N MET A 27 -19.04 -23.26 -6.74
CA MET A 27 -18.16 -22.13 -6.42
C MET A 27 -18.32 -21.68 -4.97
N PRO A 28 -17.30 -21.02 -4.39
CA PRO A 28 -17.43 -20.39 -3.08
C PRO A 28 -18.55 -19.34 -3.10
N VAL A 29 -19.25 -19.19 -1.97
CA VAL A 29 -20.30 -18.19 -1.80
C VAL A 29 -19.75 -17.07 -0.94
N TYR A 30 -19.41 -15.95 -1.58
CA TYR A 30 -18.99 -14.72 -0.91
C TYR A 30 -20.21 -13.99 -0.33
N PHE A 31 -19.98 -13.09 0.63
CA PHE A 31 -21.07 -12.37 1.28
C PHE A 31 -21.92 -11.57 0.29
N GLY A 32 -23.24 -11.66 0.46
CA GLY A 32 -24.20 -11.03 -0.44
C GLY A 32 -24.48 -11.82 -1.72
N CYS A 33 -23.93 -13.04 -1.84
CA CYS A 33 -24.17 -13.94 -2.98
C CYS A 33 -25.01 -15.18 -2.62
N GLU A 34 -25.58 -15.24 -1.42
CA GLU A 34 -26.27 -16.41 -0.85
C GLU A 34 -27.56 -16.77 -1.60
N SER A 35 -28.17 -15.80 -2.29
CA SER A 35 -29.38 -16.00 -3.08
C SER A 35 -29.14 -16.70 -4.43
N PHE A 36 -27.88 -16.82 -4.87
CA PHE A 36 -27.56 -17.42 -6.17
C PHE A 36 -27.24 -18.91 -6.02
N SER A 37 -27.84 -19.73 -6.89
CA SER A 37 -27.55 -21.17 -7.00
C SER A 37 -26.74 -21.50 -8.25
N GLU A 38 -26.91 -20.72 -9.31
CA GLU A 38 -26.26 -20.93 -10.59
C GLU A 38 -24.79 -20.53 -10.54
N ARG A 39 -23.94 -21.41 -11.09
CA ARG A 39 -22.49 -21.24 -11.07
C ARG A 39 -22.05 -19.90 -11.65
N LYS A 40 -22.64 -19.49 -12.78
CA LYS A 40 -22.30 -18.25 -13.47
C LYS A 40 -22.63 -17.02 -12.62
N ASP A 41 -23.78 -17.04 -11.95
CA ASP A 41 -24.25 -15.92 -11.13
C ASP A 41 -23.44 -15.82 -9.82
N LEU A 42 -23.08 -16.95 -9.23
CA LEU A 42 -22.16 -17.01 -8.08
C LEU A 42 -20.79 -16.42 -8.43
N ILE A 43 -20.21 -16.77 -9.60
CA ILE A 43 -18.94 -16.19 -10.06
C ILE A 43 -19.09 -14.69 -10.25
N SER A 44 -20.14 -14.24 -10.95
CA SER A 44 -20.36 -12.82 -11.20
C SER A 44 -20.51 -12.02 -9.91
N CYS A 45 -21.29 -12.54 -8.95
CA CYS A 45 -21.50 -11.91 -7.66
C CYS A 45 -20.22 -11.87 -6.82
N LEU A 46 -19.51 -13.00 -6.71
CA LEU A 46 -18.22 -13.08 -6.01
C LEU A 46 -17.25 -12.06 -6.59
N ASN A 47 -17.10 -12.02 -7.91
CA ASN A 47 -16.20 -11.09 -8.58
C ASN A 47 -16.55 -9.63 -8.25
N LYS A 48 -17.84 -9.28 -8.32
CA LYS A 48 -18.32 -7.93 -8.04
C LYS A 48 -18.05 -7.52 -6.59
N ASN A 49 -18.47 -8.35 -5.63
CA ASN A 49 -18.41 -7.99 -4.21
C ASN A 49 -16.96 -8.00 -3.72
N LEU A 50 -16.18 -9.03 -4.05
CA LEU A 50 -14.77 -9.09 -3.69
C LEU A 50 -13.98 -7.95 -4.31
N ASN A 51 -14.19 -7.64 -5.60
CA ASN A 51 -13.49 -6.52 -6.23
C ASN A 51 -13.86 -5.21 -5.55
N ASN A 52 -15.14 -4.96 -5.24
CA ASN A 52 -15.54 -3.74 -4.53
C ASN A 52 -14.85 -3.61 -3.16
N ASP A 53 -14.74 -4.70 -2.41
CA ASP A 53 -14.11 -4.67 -1.10
C ASP A 53 -12.59 -4.52 -1.21
N VAL A 54 -11.94 -5.21 -2.14
CA VAL A 54 -10.52 -5.04 -2.44
C VAL A 54 -10.20 -3.61 -2.90
N GLN A 55 -11.05 -3.01 -3.75
CA GLN A 55 -10.87 -1.64 -4.19
C GLN A 55 -10.95 -0.63 -3.04
N LYS A 56 -11.84 -0.84 -2.06
CA LYS A 56 -11.88 0.01 -0.85
C LYS A 56 -10.59 -0.08 -0.03
N GLU A 57 -9.98 -1.26 0.09
CA GLU A 57 -8.67 -1.36 0.75
C GLU A 57 -7.57 -0.70 -0.10
N ILE A 58 -7.68 -0.74 -1.44
CA ILE A 58 -6.75 -0.09 -2.37
C ILE A 58 -6.94 1.44 -2.37
N GLU A 59 -8.10 2.00 -2.02
CA GLU A 59 -8.26 3.46 -1.90
C GLU A 59 -7.24 4.05 -0.92
N PHE A 60 -6.86 3.31 0.13
CA PHE A 60 -5.79 3.72 1.05
C PHE A 60 -4.42 3.86 0.35
N PHE A 61 -4.15 3.06 -0.69
CA PHE A 61 -2.95 3.21 -1.51
C PHE A 61 -2.90 4.53 -2.26
N SER A 62 -4.01 5.25 -2.43
CA SER A 62 -3.96 6.58 -3.04
C SER A 62 -3.01 7.54 -2.30
N ASN A 63 -2.87 7.43 -0.98
CA ASN A 63 -1.93 8.24 -0.20
C ASN A 63 -0.47 7.88 -0.51
N ILE A 64 -0.18 6.58 -0.59
CA ILE A 64 1.15 6.05 -0.91
C ILE A 64 1.52 6.35 -2.37
N ALA A 65 0.57 6.11 -3.28
CA ALA A 65 0.70 6.32 -4.71
C ALA A 65 0.87 7.80 -5.03
N ASP A 66 0.07 8.67 -4.40
CA ASP A 66 0.26 10.11 -4.48
C ASP A 66 1.66 10.44 -4.02
N TYR A 67 2.08 10.08 -2.79
CA TYR A 67 3.43 10.33 -2.27
C TYR A 67 4.55 9.88 -3.22
N LEU A 68 4.37 8.76 -3.89
CA LEU A 68 5.36 8.15 -4.77
C LEU A 68 5.26 8.51 -6.24
N HIS A 69 4.33 9.37 -6.64
CA HIS A 69 4.10 9.72 -8.05
C HIS A 69 3.71 8.51 -8.91
N ILE A 70 3.02 7.54 -8.31
CA ILE A 70 2.46 6.40 -9.03
C ILE A 70 1.14 6.85 -9.64
N GLU A 71 1.14 7.24 -10.91
CA GLU A 71 -0.09 7.63 -11.60
C GLU A 71 -1.00 6.43 -11.89
N THR A 72 -0.39 5.31 -12.28
CA THR A 72 -1.09 4.08 -12.58
C THR A 72 -0.29 2.91 -12.06
N ALA A 73 -1.01 1.90 -11.57
CA ALA A 73 -0.41 0.62 -11.24
C ALA A 73 -1.41 -0.48 -11.53
N GLN A 74 -0.91 -1.64 -11.92
CA GLN A 74 -1.71 -2.84 -12.16
C GLN A 74 -1.02 -4.05 -11.58
N SER A 75 -1.80 -4.98 -11.08
CA SER A 75 -1.31 -6.24 -10.53
C SER A 75 -2.34 -7.34 -10.75
N LYS A 76 -1.87 -8.56 -10.91
CA LYS A 76 -2.68 -9.78 -10.90
C LYS A 76 -2.54 -10.44 -9.54
N LEU A 77 -3.57 -10.27 -8.71
CA LEU A 77 -3.66 -10.89 -7.39
C LEU A 77 -4.13 -12.34 -7.51
N SER A 78 -3.30 -13.30 -7.16
CA SER A 78 -3.59 -14.74 -7.21
C SER A 78 -3.74 -15.27 -5.78
N PHE A 79 -4.79 -16.05 -5.51
CA PHE A 79 -5.08 -16.53 -4.15
C PHE A 79 -5.96 -17.79 -4.18
N VAL A 80 -6.09 -18.42 -3.01
CA VAL A 80 -6.96 -19.58 -2.77
C VAL A 80 -8.00 -19.22 -1.73
N ILE A 81 -9.27 -19.56 -1.99
CA ILE A 81 -10.27 -19.72 -0.93
C ILE A 81 -10.21 -21.19 -0.50
N ASN A 82 -9.78 -21.44 0.73
CA ASN A 82 -9.54 -22.79 1.23
C ASN A 82 -10.85 -23.50 1.65
N LYS A 83 -10.73 -24.70 2.23
CA LYS A 83 -11.86 -25.53 2.66
C LYS A 83 -12.61 -24.93 3.85
N GLU A 84 -11.96 -24.04 4.59
CA GLU A 84 -12.47 -23.33 5.75
C GLU A 84 -13.17 -22.02 5.37
N GLY A 85 -13.00 -21.55 4.13
CA GLY A 85 -13.57 -20.28 3.65
C GLY A 85 -12.64 -19.07 3.83
N ASP A 86 -11.36 -19.31 4.08
CA ASP A 86 -10.35 -18.27 4.29
C ASP A 86 -9.48 -18.06 3.04
N PHE A 87 -8.94 -16.85 2.91
CA PHE A 87 -7.92 -16.53 1.92
C PHE A 87 -6.57 -17.15 2.30
N SER A 88 -5.92 -17.80 1.33
CA SER A 88 -4.62 -18.46 1.48
C SER A 88 -3.83 -18.41 0.16
N ASP A 89 -2.55 -18.80 0.19
CA ASP A 89 -1.65 -18.82 -0.98
C ASP A 89 -1.68 -17.52 -1.81
N ILE A 90 -1.65 -16.39 -1.12
CA ILE A 90 -1.79 -15.06 -1.71
C ILE A 90 -0.47 -14.65 -2.37
N SER A 91 -0.55 -14.19 -3.61
CA SER A 91 0.57 -13.64 -4.38
C SER A 91 0.07 -12.54 -5.32
N ALA A 92 0.94 -11.61 -5.67
CA ALA A 92 0.62 -10.56 -6.62
C ALA A 92 1.73 -10.45 -7.67
N ASP A 93 1.32 -10.31 -8.93
CA ASP A 93 2.23 -10.21 -10.07
C ASP A 93 1.93 -8.92 -10.85
N GLY A 94 2.86 -7.98 -10.80
CA GLY A 94 2.73 -6.66 -11.40
C GLY A 94 4.07 -5.93 -11.38
N ALA A 95 4.21 -4.93 -12.25
CA ALA A 95 5.47 -4.19 -12.40
C ALA A 95 5.80 -3.30 -11.19
N ASN A 96 4.78 -2.84 -10.45
CA ASN A 96 4.97 -1.99 -9.28
C ASN A 96 4.92 -2.85 -8.00
N PRO A 97 6.06 -3.10 -7.33
CA PRO A 97 6.11 -3.95 -6.14
C PRO A 97 5.34 -3.41 -4.93
N ILE A 98 5.24 -2.10 -4.80
CA ILE A 98 4.46 -1.47 -3.73
C ILE A 98 2.97 -1.70 -3.98
N PHE A 99 2.52 -1.59 -5.23
CA PHE A 99 1.14 -1.90 -5.56
C PHE A 99 0.85 -3.40 -5.40
N ASN A 100 1.78 -4.29 -5.76
CA ASN A 100 1.65 -5.72 -5.48
C ASN A 100 1.48 -5.98 -3.99
N SER A 101 2.27 -5.31 -3.16
CA SER A 101 2.16 -5.35 -1.71
C SER A 101 0.77 -4.96 -1.22
N VAL A 102 0.28 -3.79 -1.62
CA VAL A 102 -1.08 -3.34 -1.26
C VAL A 102 -2.14 -4.31 -1.73
N ALA A 103 -2.03 -4.81 -2.97
CA ALA A 103 -2.97 -5.79 -3.49
C ALA A 103 -3.01 -7.04 -2.62
N MET A 104 -1.86 -7.57 -2.19
CA MET A 104 -1.80 -8.71 -1.25
C MET A 104 -2.40 -8.36 0.11
N SER A 105 -2.06 -7.19 0.67
CA SER A 105 -2.58 -6.75 1.98
C SER A 105 -4.08 -6.59 1.99
N SER A 106 -4.68 -6.19 0.87
CA SER A 106 -6.13 -6.00 0.79
C SER A 106 -6.88 -7.27 1.23
N LEU A 107 -6.45 -8.45 0.77
CA LEU A 107 -7.06 -9.72 1.18
C LEU A 107 -6.76 -10.08 2.63
N ILE A 108 -5.56 -9.77 3.13
CA ILE A 108 -5.21 -9.99 4.54
C ILE A 108 -6.07 -9.11 5.46
N LEU A 109 -6.25 -7.84 5.10
CA LEU A 109 -7.10 -6.89 5.83
C LEU A 109 -8.57 -7.31 5.78
N LEU A 110 -9.05 -7.77 4.62
CA LEU A 110 -10.39 -8.31 4.48
C LEU A 110 -10.57 -9.57 5.34
N GLN A 111 -9.62 -10.51 5.35
CA GLN A 111 -9.64 -11.67 6.24
C GLN A 111 -9.74 -11.25 7.71
N ASN A 112 -8.94 -10.27 8.14
CA ASN A 112 -8.99 -9.76 9.50
C ASN A 112 -10.32 -9.08 9.84
N LYS A 113 -10.99 -8.43 8.87
CA LYS A 113 -12.33 -7.87 9.04
C LYS A 113 -13.37 -8.99 9.17
N MET A 114 -13.30 -10.02 8.30
CA MET A 114 -14.17 -11.19 8.35
C MET A 114 -14.06 -11.93 9.70
N ASN A 115 -12.84 -12.22 10.14
CA ASN A 115 -12.57 -12.90 11.41
C ASN A 115 -13.14 -12.12 12.60
N ARG A 116 -12.98 -10.79 12.63
CA ARG A 116 -13.53 -9.94 13.70
C ARG A 116 -15.05 -9.89 13.70
N ALA A 117 -15.68 -10.02 12.54
CA ALA A 117 -17.13 -10.04 12.38
C ALA A 117 -17.72 -11.45 12.52
N GLU A 118 -16.89 -12.48 12.75
CA GLU A 118 -17.30 -13.89 12.82
C GLU A 118 -18.07 -14.35 11.57
N VAL A 119 -17.67 -13.85 10.40
CA VAL A 119 -18.24 -14.22 9.10
C VAL A 119 -17.21 -14.95 8.25
N HIS A 120 -17.65 -15.94 7.49
CA HIS A 120 -16.78 -16.77 6.64
C HIS A 120 -17.38 -16.97 5.25
N ILE A 121 -16.52 -17.06 4.23
CA ILE A 121 -16.94 -17.42 2.87
C ILE A 121 -17.39 -18.88 2.89
N GLN A 122 -18.53 -19.21 2.28
CA GLN A 122 -18.86 -20.64 2.15
C GLN A 122 -17.87 -21.26 1.14
N PRO A 123 -17.16 -22.34 1.51
CA PRO A 123 -16.14 -22.92 0.65
C PRO A 123 -16.75 -23.49 -0.63
N GLY A 124 -15.93 -23.58 -1.67
CA GLY A 124 -16.30 -24.32 -2.87
C GLY A 124 -16.48 -25.81 -2.57
N LYS A 125 -17.20 -26.53 -3.43
CA LYS A 125 -17.40 -27.98 -3.32
C LYS A 125 -16.94 -28.71 -4.56
N ASP A 126 -16.35 -29.88 -4.36
CA ASP A 126 -15.97 -30.79 -5.43
C ASP A 126 -17.16 -31.63 -5.95
N GLU A 127 -16.89 -32.56 -6.88
CA GLU A 127 -17.90 -33.47 -7.44
C GLU A 127 -18.63 -34.31 -6.38
N LYS A 128 -17.96 -34.63 -5.27
CA LYS A 128 -18.48 -35.41 -4.13
C LYS A 128 -19.25 -34.56 -3.13
N ASN A 129 -19.35 -33.26 -3.36
CA ASN A 129 -19.90 -32.25 -2.43
C ASN A 129 -19.01 -31.98 -1.20
N ASP A 130 -17.75 -32.39 -1.21
CA ASP A 130 -16.80 -32.10 -0.13
C ASP A 130 -16.20 -30.70 -0.31
N PRO A 131 -15.92 -29.95 0.78
CA PRO A 131 -15.21 -28.68 0.70
C PRO A 131 -13.86 -28.80 -0.02
N THR A 132 -13.59 -27.88 -0.95
CA THR A 132 -12.36 -27.88 -1.75
C THR A 132 -11.75 -26.49 -1.88
N ASN A 133 -10.42 -26.45 -2.04
CA ASN A 133 -9.68 -25.24 -2.36
C ASN A 133 -10.07 -24.74 -3.75
N VAL A 134 -10.26 -23.43 -3.86
CA VAL A 134 -10.59 -22.75 -5.12
C VAL A 134 -9.56 -21.68 -5.42
N HIS A 135 -8.78 -21.90 -6.48
CA HIS A 135 -7.77 -20.95 -6.96
C HIS A 135 -8.42 -19.87 -7.81
N LEU A 136 -8.19 -18.61 -7.46
CA LEU A 136 -8.77 -17.43 -8.09
C LEU A 136 -7.67 -16.41 -8.44
N ASN A 137 -7.96 -15.58 -9.42
CA ASN A 137 -7.10 -14.47 -9.85
C ASN A 137 -7.95 -13.21 -9.98
N LEU A 138 -7.50 -12.10 -9.39
CA LEU A 138 -8.12 -10.78 -9.45
C LEU A 138 -7.18 -9.76 -10.07
N PRO A 139 -7.44 -9.28 -11.30
CA PRO A 139 -6.72 -8.13 -11.81
C PRO A 139 -7.21 -6.90 -11.04
N VAL A 140 -6.26 -6.24 -10.39
CA VAL A 140 -6.47 -4.97 -9.70
C VAL A 140 -5.71 -3.87 -10.42
N ARG A 141 -6.30 -2.67 -10.42
CA ARG A 141 -5.71 -1.49 -11.02
C ARG A 141 -5.95 -0.29 -10.11
N TYR A 142 -4.94 0.55 -10.04
CA TYR A 142 -5.00 1.88 -9.48
C TYR A 142 -4.81 2.91 -10.61
N GLU A 143 -5.56 4.00 -10.55
CA GLU A 143 -5.36 5.18 -11.38
C GLU A 143 -5.59 6.43 -10.52
N ALA A 144 -4.61 7.33 -10.52
CA ALA A 144 -4.68 8.58 -9.78
C ALA A 144 -5.78 9.49 -10.35
N VAL A 145 -6.48 10.18 -9.45
CA VAL A 145 -7.55 11.12 -9.80
C VAL A 145 -6.98 12.34 -10.55
N SER A 146 -5.76 12.75 -10.22
CA SER A 146 -5.04 13.84 -10.89
C SER A 146 -3.66 13.35 -11.36
N LYS A 147 -3.36 13.58 -12.65
CA LYS A 147 -2.06 13.29 -13.27
C LYS A 147 -1.17 14.53 -13.22
N ASP A 148 -0.82 14.97 -12.00
CA ASP A 148 0.14 16.07 -11.79
C ASP A 148 1.48 15.45 -11.39
N ASN A 149 2.33 15.16 -12.38
CA ASN A 149 3.61 14.50 -12.15
C ASN A 149 4.77 15.49 -12.15
N ASP A 150 4.96 16.17 -11.01
CA ASP A 150 6.10 17.08 -10.82
C ASP A 150 7.44 16.34 -10.59
N PHE A 151 7.47 14.99 -10.67
CA PHE A 151 8.68 14.20 -10.43
C PHE A 151 9.78 14.47 -11.46
N ASP A 152 9.41 14.77 -12.71
CA ASP A 152 10.36 15.11 -13.79
C ASP A 152 11.11 16.43 -13.56
N LYS A 153 10.73 17.22 -12.55
CA LYS A 153 11.42 18.46 -12.18
C LYS A 153 12.62 18.23 -11.27
N PHE A 154 12.77 17.04 -10.67
CA PHE A 154 13.87 16.73 -9.77
C PHE A 154 14.89 15.80 -10.45
N PRO A 155 16.18 16.21 -10.59
CA PRO A 155 17.23 15.43 -11.24
C PRO A 155 17.78 14.33 -10.31
N ALA A 156 16.89 13.59 -9.66
CA ALA A 156 17.23 12.59 -8.64
C ALA A 156 16.96 11.17 -9.14
N PHE A 157 17.81 10.24 -8.70
CA PHE A 157 17.67 8.82 -9.02
C PHE A 157 16.83 8.08 -7.98
N GLU A 158 16.77 8.63 -6.77
CA GLU A 158 16.08 8.04 -5.64
C GLU A 158 15.28 9.08 -4.84
N ARG A 159 14.24 8.62 -4.16
CA ARG A 159 13.48 9.37 -3.16
C ARG A 159 13.58 8.65 -1.82
N VAL A 160 13.81 9.40 -0.74
CA VAL A 160 13.76 8.87 0.62
C VAL A 160 12.29 8.68 1.02
N LEU A 161 11.93 7.45 1.34
CA LEU A 161 10.62 7.09 1.88
C LEU A 161 10.53 7.43 3.36
N PHE A 162 11.50 6.93 4.12
CA PHE A 162 11.62 7.18 5.53
C PHE A 162 13.02 6.88 6.05
N THR A 163 13.31 7.44 7.22
CA THR A 163 14.57 7.31 7.91
C THR A 163 14.34 6.68 9.27
N LEU A 164 15.13 5.66 9.57
CA LEU A 164 15.19 5.00 10.87
C LEU A 164 16.45 5.44 11.59
N LYS A 165 16.37 5.52 12.91
CA LYS A 165 17.53 5.70 13.77
C LYS A 165 17.69 4.46 14.62
N THR A 166 18.87 3.84 14.54
CA THR A 166 19.30 2.77 15.44
C THR A 166 20.30 3.35 16.44
N ASP A 167 20.81 2.52 17.35
CA ASP A 167 21.86 2.93 18.29
C ASP A 167 23.17 3.28 17.56
N ASP A 168 23.43 2.59 16.44
CA ASP A 168 24.72 2.65 15.73
C ASP A 168 24.69 3.58 14.50
N GLU A 169 23.53 3.76 13.87
CA GLU A 169 23.44 4.41 12.58
C GLU A 169 22.07 5.04 12.29
N THR A 170 22.04 5.82 11.21
CA THR A 170 20.80 6.26 10.56
C THR A 170 20.62 5.46 9.28
N ILE A 171 19.44 4.89 9.08
CA ILE A 171 19.12 4.08 7.90
C ILE A 171 18.08 4.84 7.06
N GLU A 172 18.42 5.18 5.83
CA GLU A 172 17.47 5.69 4.85
C GLU A 172 16.89 4.55 4.02
N VAL A 173 15.57 4.47 3.98
CA VAL A 173 14.85 3.65 3.00
C VAL A 173 14.57 4.52 1.79
N ARG A 174 15.14 4.14 0.66
CA ARG A 174 15.06 4.88 -0.61
C ARG A 174 14.33 4.06 -1.66
N ILE A 175 13.70 4.74 -2.60
CA ILE A 175 13.05 4.14 -3.75
C ILE A 175 13.49 4.83 -5.03
N ASP A 176 13.77 4.05 -6.06
CA ASP A 176 14.10 4.57 -7.38
C ASP A 176 12.90 4.62 -8.34
N LYS A 177 13.16 5.07 -9.56
CA LYS A 177 12.15 5.21 -10.63
C LYS A 177 11.57 3.87 -11.09
N ASP A 178 12.28 2.78 -10.84
CA ASP A 178 11.84 1.41 -11.14
C ASP A 178 11.14 0.76 -9.92
N PHE A 179 10.88 1.55 -8.87
CA PHE A 179 10.26 1.15 -7.61
C PHE A 179 11.05 0.11 -6.80
N THR A 180 12.36 0.00 -7.04
CA THR A 180 13.23 -0.85 -6.21
C THR A 180 13.48 -0.16 -4.88
N ILE A 181 13.19 -0.87 -3.78
CA ILE A 181 13.41 -0.36 -2.43
C ILE A 181 14.84 -0.72 -2.02
N ARG A 182 15.62 0.30 -1.68
CA ARG A 182 17.01 0.17 -1.22
C ARG A 182 17.16 0.75 0.17
N THR A 183 18.06 0.18 0.94
CA THR A 183 18.35 0.64 2.30
C THR A 183 19.80 1.05 2.41
N ILE A 184 20.02 2.26 2.91
CA ILE A 184 21.34 2.90 2.98
C ILE A 184 21.60 3.28 4.44
N GLY A 185 22.64 2.67 5.03
CA GLY A 185 23.11 3.00 6.36
C GLY A 185 24.08 4.17 6.33
N ASN A 186 24.05 5.01 7.36
CA ASN A 186 24.96 6.13 7.56
C ASN A 186 25.34 6.21 9.04
N ASN A 187 26.63 6.02 9.31
CA ASN A 187 27.22 6.05 10.66
C ASN A 187 27.91 7.39 10.99
N GLY A 188 27.62 8.44 10.22
CA GLY A 188 28.22 9.78 10.33
C GLY A 188 29.53 9.95 9.53
N ASN A 189 30.22 8.87 9.18
CA ASN A 189 31.46 8.93 8.40
C ASN A 189 31.29 8.58 6.92
N ARG A 190 30.37 7.65 6.61
CA ARG A 190 30.09 7.22 5.24
C ARG A 190 28.69 6.63 5.11
N GLU A 191 28.17 6.69 3.89
CA GLU A 191 27.02 5.89 3.49
C GLU A 191 27.46 4.49 3.02
N TYR A 192 26.63 3.48 3.26
CA TYR A 192 26.83 2.13 2.75
C TYR A 192 25.50 1.41 2.49
N PHE A 193 25.50 0.52 1.50
CA PHE A 193 24.34 -0.25 1.12
C PHE A 193 24.09 -1.40 2.11
N LEU A 194 22.87 -1.48 2.63
CA LEU A 194 22.44 -2.52 3.57
C LEU A 194 21.66 -3.64 2.89
N GLY A 195 20.95 -3.34 1.80
CA GLY A 195 20.16 -4.33 1.08
C GLY A 195 19.06 -3.71 0.23
N SER A 196 18.44 -4.56 -0.58
CA SER A 196 17.26 -4.24 -1.39
C SER A 196 16.12 -5.17 -1.07
N TYR A 197 14.91 -4.63 -1.08
CA TYR A 197 13.69 -5.39 -0.85
C TYR A 197 12.85 -5.38 -2.10
N SER A 198 12.24 -6.53 -2.39
CA SER A 198 11.28 -6.61 -3.48
C SER A 198 10.05 -5.77 -3.16
N ASN A 199 9.71 -5.58 -1.88
CA ASN A 199 8.54 -4.82 -1.47
C ASN A 199 8.52 -4.41 0.02
N LEU A 200 7.54 -3.58 0.44
CA LEU A 200 7.44 -3.07 1.82
C LEU A 200 7.07 -4.14 2.85
N PHE A 201 6.34 -5.21 2.49
CA PHE A 201 6.00 -6.29 3.43
C PHE A 201 7.20 -7.13 3.80
N GLU A 202 8.00 -7.49 2.78
CA GLU A 202 9.26 -8.19 2.99
C GLU A 202 10.13 -7.39 3.97
N MET A 203 10.28 -6.09 3.73
CA MET A 203 11.03 -5.21 4.60
C MET A 203 10.41 -5.12 6.01
N ALA A 204 9.08 -4.95 6.12
CA ALA A 204 8.37 -4.87 7.39
C ALA A 204 8.38 -6.18 8.21
N SER A 205 8.91 -7.28 7.65
CA SER A 205 9.07 -8.55 8.35
C SER A 205 10.46 -8.74 8.97
N VAL A 206 11.38 -7.79 8.75
CA VAL A 206 12.78 -7.88 9.18
C VAL A 206 13.12 -6.70 10.09
N ASP A 207 13.80 -6.94 11.20
CA ASP A 207 14.33 -5.88 12.04
C ASP A 207 15.57 -5.22 11.40
N PRO A 208 15.77 -3.89 11.59
CA PRO A 208 15.02 -3.00 12.48
C PRO A 208 13.74 -2.39 11.87
N TYR A 209 13.42 -2.72 10.61
CA TYR A 209 12.32 -2.10 9.88
C TYR A 209 10.95 -2.44 10.45
N ALA A 210 10.73 -3.72 10.82
CA ALA A 210 9.50 -4.18 11.46
C ALA A 210 9.13 -3.30 12.68
N THR A 211 10.09 -3.10 13.58
CA THR A 211 9.94 -2.24 14.76
C THR A 211 9.61 -0.78 14.40
N ALA A 212 10.26 -0.23 13.36
CA ALA A 212 9.98 1.14 12.93
C ALA A 212 8.58 1.31 12.30
N PHE A 213 8.13 0.35 11.51
CA PHE A 213 6.76 0.34 10.99
C PHE A 213 5.75 0.30 12.14
N GLU A 214 5.94 -0.58 13.12
CA GLU A 214 5.05 -0.67 14.28
C GLU A 214 4.96 0.67 15.04
N ASN A 215 6.09 1.33 15.27
CA ASN A 215 6.13 2.65 15.89
C ASN A 215 5.44 3.73 15.06
N ALA A 216 5.60 3.70 13.73
CA ALA A 216 4.90 4.62 12.83
C ALA A 216 3.39 4.40 12.85
N PHE A 217 2.91 3.14 12.89
CA PHE A 217 1.49 2.82 13.06
C PHE A 217 0.94 3.33 14.40
N LYS A 218 1.70 3.18 15.49
CA LYS A 218 1.27 3.62 16.83
C LYS A 218 1.22 5.14 16.99
N THR A 219 2.21 5.84 16.44
CA THR A 219 2.37 7.29 16.62
C THR A 219 1.69 8.10 15.54
N GLY A 220 1.40 7.48 14.39
CA GLY A 220 0.97 8.17 13.18
C GLY A 220 2.08 9.03 12.55
N LEU A 221 3.34 8.92 13.00
CA LEU A 221 4.43 9.77 12.54
C LEU A 221 5.55 8.95 11.89
N ILE A 222 6.01 9.42 10.74
CA ILE A 222 7.13 8.83 10.01
C ILE A 222 8.18 9.92 9.80
N ASN A 223 9.41 9.66 10.22
CA ASN A 223 10.55 10.49 9.85
C ASN A 223 10.92 10.23 8.40
N VAL A 224 10.96 11.26 7.56
CA VAL A 224 11.36 11.12 6.16
C VAL A 224 12.86 11.32 6.01
N THR A 225 13.35 12.48 6.40
CA THR A 225 14.72 12.95 6.13
C THR A 225 15.05 14.15 7.00
N LYS A 226 16.33 14.46 7.13
CA LYS A 226 16.86 15.66 7.77
C LYS A 226 17.91 16.28 6.85
N GLY A 227 17.98 17.61 6.79
CA GLY A 227 19.05 18.29 6.06
C GLY A 227 18.93 19.81 6.07
N LYS A 228 19.85 20.47 5.37
CA LYS A 228 19.94 21.93 5.35
C LYS A 228 19.23 22.57 4.16
N VAL A 229 18.54 23.68 4.44
CA VAL A 229 17.99 24.60 3.43
C VAL A 229 18.28 26.02 3.90
N ASP A 230 18.90 26.86 3.06
CA ASP A 230 19.31 28.23 3.42
C ASP A 230 20.09 28.29 4.75
N ASP A 231 21.09 27.42 4.89
CA ASP A 231 21.97 27.26 6.07
C ASP A 231 21.28 26.89 7.40
N LYS A 232 19.99 26.56 7.36
CA LYS A 232 19.23 26.10 8.53
C LYS A 232 18.91 24.62 8.41
N GLU A 233 18.93 23.93 9.54
CA GLU A 233 18.63 22.50 9.61
C GLU A 233 17.10 22.28 9.73
N TYR A 234 16.58 21.37 8.90
CA TYR A 234 15.17 20.98 8.89
C TYR A 234 15.01 19.48 8.96
N GLN A 235 13.89 19.05 9.53
CA GLN A 235 13.45 17.66 9.55
C GLN A 235 12.07 17.56 8.93
N ILE A 236 11.90 16.57 8.04
CA ILE A 236 10.64 16.30 7.37
C ILE A 236 10.01 15.06 8.02
N GLN A 237 8.74 15.18 8.38
CA GLN A 237 7.92 14.07 8.87
C GLN A 237 6.63 13.97 8.06
N ILE A 238 6.08 12.76 7.94
CA ILE A 238 4.72 12.56 7.41
C ILE A 238 3.85 12.11 8.57
N LYS A 239 2.71 12.77 8.70
CA LYS A 239 1.69 12.46 9.69
C LYS A 239 0.56 11.67 9.04
N ASN A 240 0.05 10.67 9.76
CA ASN A 240 -1.08 9.82 9.43
C ASN A 240 -0.92 9.00 8.13
N PHE A 241 0.31 8.84 7.63
CA PHE A 241 0.57 8.11 6.38
C PHE A 241 0.08 6.67 6.40
N PHE A 242 0.21 6.01 7.54
CA PHE A 242 -0.22 4.62 7.76
C PHE A 242 -1.60 4.49 8.41
N GLU A 243 -2.32 5.61 8.57
CA GLU A 243 -3.62 5.59 9.23
C GLU A 243 -4.69 5.05 8.28
N ASN A 244 -5.28 3.90 8.64
CA ASN A 244 -6.30 3.22 7.83
C ASN A 244 -7.69 3.88 7.98
N ASP A 245 -7.75 5.20 7.81
CA ASP A 245 -8.97 6.00 7.73
C ASP A 245 -8.87 6.93 6.52
N ALA A 246 -9.78 6.74 5.55
CA ALA A 246 -9.85 7.58 4.36
C ALA A 246 -10.14 9.06 4.67
N ASN A 247 -10.60 9.38 5.89
CA ASN A 247 -10.82 10.74 6.37
C ASN A 247 -9.61 11.31 7.13
N ALA A 248 -8.59 10.50 7.43
CA ALA A 248 -7.38 10.99 8.05
C ALA A 248 -6.63 11.87 7.05
N ASN A 249 -6.45 13.14 7.38
CA ASN A 249 -5.66 14.04 6.56
C ASN A 249 -4.18 13.68 6.71
N VAL A 250 -3.58 13.09 5.67
CA VAL A 250 -2.14 12.93 5.57
C VAL A 250 -1.52 14.32 5.38
N SER A 251 -0.58 14.70 6.25
CA SER A 251 0.13 15.97 6.14
C SER A 251 1.64 15.79 6.24
N ILE A 252 2.38 16.75 5.67
CA ILE A 252 3.84 16.77 5.70
C ILE A 252 4.27 17.89 6.63
N LEU A 253 4.90 17.53 7.73
CA LEU A 253 5.38 18.43 8.74
C LEU A 253 6.85 18.76 8.48
N VAL A 254 7.17 20.05 8.51
CA VAL A 254 8.54 20.56 8.48
C VAL A 254 8.86 21.11 9.85
N PHE A 255 9.86 20.53 10.49
CA PHE A 255 10.43 21.03 11.73
C PHE A 255 11.73 21.77 11.45
N ARG A 256 11.99 22.84 12.20
CA ARG A 256 13.23 23.60 12.16
C ARG A 256 13.95 23.48 13.49
N GLU A 257 15.26 23.36 13.43
CA GLU A 257 16.10 23.45 14.63
C GLU A 257 16.23 24.90 15.08
N GLU A 258 15.90 25.14 16.34
CA GLU A 258 15.98 26.43 17.03
C GLU A 258 16.56 26.21 18.43
N ASN A 259 17.76 26.74 18.67
CA ASN A 259 18.42 26.73 19.99
C ASN A 259 18.51 25.34 20.63
N GLY A 260 18.82 24.30 19.85
CA GLY A 260 18.91 22.91 20.30
C GLY A 260 17.56 22.20 20.41
N THR A 261 16.46 22.84 20.02
CA THR A 261 15.10 22.25 20.04
C THR A 261 14.50 22.22 18.64
N TRP A 262 13.61 21.25 18.39
CA TRP A 262 12.87 21.16 17.14
C TRP A 262 11.49 21.77 17.32
N ALA A 263 11.18 22.80 16.55
CA ALA A 263 9.86 23.42 16.52
C ALA A 263 9.20 23.17 15.16
N GLU A 264 7.88 22.93 15.17
CA GLU A 264 7.11 22.87 13.93
C GLU A 264 7.23 24.22 13.22
N TYR A 265 7.72 24.18 11.99
CA TYR A 265 7.93 25.35 11.15
C TYR A 265 6.78 25.53 10.15
N TYR A 266 6.30 24.43 9.57
CA TYR A 266 5.20 24.46 8.60
C TYR A 266 4.52 23.10 8.45
N GLU A 267 3.22 23.10 8.20
CA GLU A 267 2.43 21.91 7.82
C GLU A 267 1.90 22.08 6.39
N TYR A 268 2.29 21.16 5.50
CA TYR A 268 1.70 21.03 4.18
C TYR A 268 0.53 20.05 4.23
N LYS A 269 -0.66 20.52 3.87
CA LYS A 269 -1.88 19.69 3.87
C LYS A 269 -2.00 18.84 2.61
N THR A 270 -1.28 19.22 1.57
CA THR A 270 -1.23 18.47 0.33
C THR A 270 0.21 18.24 -0.08
N LYS A 271 0.44 17.11 -0.74
CA LYS A 271 1.73 16.80 -1.34
C LYS A 271 2.12 17.80 -2.43
N LYS A 272 1.14 18.28 -3.22
CA LYS A 272 1.35 19.28 -4.27
C LYS A 272 1.99 20.55 -3.71
N GLU A 273 1.49 21.07 -2.60
CA GLU A 273 2.09 22.23 -1.93
C GLU A 273 3.51 21.93 -1.45
N PHE A 274 3.74 20.75 -0.86
CA PHE A 274 5.08 20.36 -0.40
C PHE A 274 6.08 20.26 -1.55
N ASN A 275 5.72 19.61 -2.65
CA ASN A 275 6.60 19.40 -3.81
C ASN A 275 6.99 20.71 -4.50
N GLN A 276 6.18 21.77 -4.38
CA GLN A 276 6.49 23.11 -4.88
C GLN A 276 7.35 23.93 -3.90
N SER A 277 7.57 23.41 -2.69
CA SER A 277 8.38 24.08 -1.68
C SER A 277 9.88 23.81 -1.86
N LYS A 278 10.69 24.70 -1.28
CA LYS A 278 12.14 24.51 -1.16
C LYS A 278 12.56 23.33 -0.28
N PHE A 279 11.63 22.71 0.46
CA PHE A 279 11.93 21.58 1.34
C PHE A 279 11.85 20.23 0.61
N ALA A 280 11.15 20.18 -0.53
CA ALA A 280 11.00 18.97 -1.34
C ALA A 280 12.36 18.35 -1.70
N GLN A 281 13.35 19.19 -2.01
CA GLN A 281 14.71 18.77 -2.36
C GLN A 281 15.36 17.86 -1.30
N LEU A 282 14.99 17.99 -0.02
CA LEU A 282 15.55 17.16 1.06
C LEU A 282 15.14 15.69 0.96
N THR A 283 14.06 15.39 0.23
CA THR A 283 13.55 14.02 0.03
C THR A 283 14.17 13.30 -1.15
N TYR A 284 15.02 13.98 -1.92
CA TYR A 284 15.64 13.44 -3.13
C TYR A 284 17.13 13.14 -2.92
N ARG A 285 17.64 12.11 -3.60
CA ARG A 285 19.04 11.69 -3.58
C ARG A 285 19.56 11.43 -4.99
#